data_AF-A0A067WBC8-F1
#
_entry.id   AF-A0A067WBC8-F1
#
_cell.length_a   1.000
_cell.length_b   1.000
_cell.length_c   1.000
_cell.angle_alpha   90.00
_cell.angle_beta   90.00
_cell.angle_gamma   90.00
#
_symmetry.space_group_name_H-M   'P 1'
#
loop_
_entity.id
_entity.type
_entity.pdbx_description
1 polymer ?
#
loop_
_entity_poly.entity_id
_entity_poly.type
_entity_poly.pdbx_seq_one_letter_code
_entity_poly.pdbx_strand_id
1 'polypeptide(L)'
;RLRNKGEYSDTYNTTGIYENPDAQTQNLKSEEENIYENYNSSEAQTQNSKRFLILVKALAPLTQNEVINKIKIDSAVQEYAEKVQNLSELVFGNRELLNNYLTQIIKNPQLGETYSQKLKNSPKSFSKLAGFKIFGFKSLRRIRAENNVPELCKATKKYAKIVEIHQKQILKNYEKKQEQIHKSVVMLSNEIQHLLNLPSDMRKNILREKNTSQINKKLSVFLNQVNSRLSTYERTAIKENDYQTLANSIKVSEVQAQKIINLVKEAKTCQQEIKDIISSQKKKSLAVAI
;
A
#
# COMPACT_ATOMS: atom_id res chain seq x y z
N ARG A 1 2.87 -21.08 -71.29
CA ARG A 1 3.34 -19.78 -71.82
C ARG A 1 4.09 -19.10 -70.66
N LEU A 2 5.42 -19.27 -70.60
CA LEU A 2 6.45 -18.23 -70.92
C LEU A 2 6.27 -17.00 -70.00
N ARG A 3 7.17 -16.66 -69.06
CA ARG A 3 8.51 -16.07 -69.27
C ARG A 3 9.20 -15.97 -67.87
N ASN A 4 10.38 -16.54 -67.61
CA ASN A 4 11.76 -16.12 -67.91
C ASN A 4 12.32 -14.94 -67.07
N LYS A 5 13.33 -15.30 -66.24
CA LYS A 5 14.63 -14.64 -65.90
C LYS A 5 14.69 -13.21 -65.34
N GLY A 6 15.56 -13.08 -64.32
CA GLY A 6 16.21 -11.83 -63.94
C GLY A 6 16.96 -11.93 -62.62
N GLU A 7 18.15 -12.53 -62.62
CA GLU A 7 19.20 -12.21 -61.65
C GLU A 7 19.64 -10.76 -61.87
N TYR A 8 19.73 -9.96 -60.80
CA TYR A 8 20.66 -8.83 -60.73
C TYR A 8 21.13 -8.69 -59.28
N SER A 9 22.43 -8.88 -59.11
CA SER A 9 23.21 -8.55 -57.93
C SER A 9 23.21 -7.04 -57.69
N ASP A 10 23.14 -6.60 -56.44
CA ASP A 10 23.86 -5.41 -55.98
C ASP A 10 24.20 -5.54 -54.50
N THR A 11 25.50 -5.46 -54.23
CA THR A 11 26.15 -5.48 -52.92
C THR A 11 26.00 -4.13 -52.23
N TYR A 12 25.49 -4.11 -50.99
CA TYR A 12 25.85 -3.09 -50.01
C TYR A 12 25.95 -3.71 -48.61
N ASN A 13 27.18 -3.73 -48.09
CA ASN A 13 27.49 -3.93 -46.68
C ASN A 13 26.73 -2.90 -45.82
N THR A 14 26.02 -3.36 -44.79
CA THR A 14 25.84 -2.58 -43.54
C THR A 14 25.73 -3.56 -42.38
N THR A 15 26.82 -3.67 -41.62
CA THR A 15 26.83 -4.18 -40.24
C THR A 15 25.96 -3.28 -39.38
N GLY A 16 24.74 -3.72 -39.10
CA GLY A 16 23.87 -3.15 -38.06
C GLY A 16 23.96 -3.98 -36.79
N ILE A 17 24.77 -3.52 -35.84
CA ILE A 17 24.71 -3.97 -34.45
C ILE A 17 23.35 -3.53 -33.91
N TYR A 18 22.42 -4.47 -33.78
CA TYR A 18 21.24 -4.29 -32.94
C TYR A 18 21.68 -4.44 -31.48
N GLU A 19 21.93 -3.32 -30.81
CA GLU A 19 22.04 -3.28 -29.36
C GLU A 19 20.71 -3.74 -28.75
N ASN A 20 20.77 -4.87 -28.04
CA ASN A 20 19.66 -5.49 -27.34
C ASN A 20 19.31 -4.66 -26.08
N PRO A 21 18.14 -4.01 -26.01
CA PRO A 21 17.72 -3.23 -24.84
C PRO A 21 17.40 -4.09 -23.59
N ASP A 22 17.39 -5.43 -23.71
CA ASP A 22 17.09 -6.33 -22.59
C ASP A 22 18.30 -6.59 -21.66
N ALA A 23 19.53 -6.30 -22.09
CA ALA A 23 20.72 -6.56 -21.29
C ALA A 23 20.82 -5.67 -20.04
N GLN A 24 20.29 -4.44 -20.09
CA GLN A 24 20.26 -3.53 -18.94
C GLN A 24 19.12 -3.87 -17.97
N THR A 25 17.99 -4.35 -18.49
CA THR A 25 16.81 -4.72 -17.69
C THR A 25 17.02 -6.05 -16.95
N GLN A 26 17.83 -6.96 -17.52
CA GLN A 26 18.23 -8.20 -16.85
C GLN A 26 19.30 -7.96 -15.77
N ASN A 27 20.22 -7.01 -15.96
CA ASN A 27 21.25 -6.69 -14.95
C ASN A 27 20.62 -6.12 -13.66
N LEU A 28 19.65 -5.21 -13.78
CA LEU A 28 18.92 -4.65 -12.64
C LEU A 28 18.09 -5.69 -11.88
N LYS A 29 17.48 -6.66 -12.57
CA LYS A 29 16.77 -7.78 -11.93
C LYS A 29 17.72 -8.74 -11.21
N SER A 30 18.88 -9.05 -11.82
CA SER A 30 19.86 -9.94 -11.21
C SER A 30 20.57 -9.32 -10.00
N GLU A 31 20.74 -7.99 -9.95
CA GLU A 31 21.25 -7.30 -8.75
C GLU A 31 20.20 -7.26 -7.63
N GLU A 32 18.91 -7.13 -7.94
CA GLU A 32 17.83 -7.16 -6.94
C GLU A 32 17.60 -8.56 -6.35
N GLU A 33 17.69 -9.63 -7.16
CA GLU A 33 17.57 -11.02 -6.69
C GLU A 33 18.74 -11.44 -5.79
N ASN A 34 19.97 -11.01 -6.08
CA ASN A 34 21.15 -11.33 -5.27
C ASN A 34 21.15 -10.71 -3.85
N ILE A 35 20.30 -9.70 -3.59
CA ILE A 35 20.18 -9.07 -2.26
C ILE A 35 19.36 -9.95 -1.29
N TYR A 36 18.50 -10.84 -1.80
CA TYR A 36 17.64 -11.68 -0.95
C TYR A 36 18.35 -12.92 -0.41
N GLU A 37 19.39 -13.43 -1.08
CA GLU A 37 20.08 -14.67 -0.68
C GLU A 37 21.17 -14.47 0.39
N ASN A 38 21.72 -13.26 0.54
CA ASN A 38 22.93 -13.05 1.35
C ASN A 38 22.67 -12.33 2.69
N TYR A 39 21.73 -12.85 3.50
CA TYR A 39 21.29 -12.20 4.75
C TYR A 39 22.10 -12.53 6.01
N ASN A 40 23.23 -13.26 5.93
CA ASN A 40 23.97 -13.75 7.11
C ASN A 40 25.50 -13.51 7.10
N SER A 41 25.98 -12.31 6.73
CA SER A 41 27.36 -11.89 7.04
C SER A 41 27.44 -10.42 7.48
N SER A 42 28.20 -10.14 8.55
CA SER A 42 28.41 -8.81 9.15
C SER A 42 29.09 -7.81 8.20
N GLU A 43 29.81 -8.29 7.19
CA GLU A 43 30.45 -7.47 6.16
C GLU A 43 29.45 -6.98 5.08
N ALA A 44 28.44 -7.80 4.77
CA ALA A 44 27.37 -7.43 3.85
C ALA A 44 26.48 -6.32 4.45
N GLN A 45 26.32 -6.30 5.78
CA GLN A 45 25.58 -5.25 6.48
C GLN A 45 26.31 -3.90 6.45
N THR A 46 27.65 -3.89 6.58
CA THR A 46 28.45 -2.65 6.56
C THR A 46 28.54 -2.02 5.16
N GLN A 47 28.64 -2.83 4.10
CA GLN A 47 28.62 -2.33 2.71
C GLN A 47 27.23 -1.83 2.29
N ASN A 48 26.17 -2.54 2.68
CA ASN A 48 24.79 -2.12 2.40
C ASN A 48 24.38 -0.83 3.15
N SER A 49 24.88 -0.61 4.36
CA SER A 49 24.66 0.65 5.10
C SER A 49 25.32 1.88 4.46
N LYS A 50 26.33 1.72 3.59
CA LYS A 50 26.92 2.84 2.83
C LYS A 50 26.12 3.17 1.57
N ARG A 51 25.52 2.17 0.93
CA ARG A 51 24.78 2.32 -0.34
C ARG A 51 23.32 2.74 -0.14
N PHE A 52 22.68 2.32 0.95
CA PHE A 52 21.25 2.59 1.19
C PHE A 52 21.03 3.37 2.48
N LEU A 53 20.19 4.41 2.38
CA LEU A 53 19.68 5.16 3.52
C LEU A 53 18.59 4.38 4.26
N ILE A 54 17.72 3.70 3.50
CA ILE A 54 16.68 2.79 4.01
C ILE A 54 16.76 1.51 3.20
N LEU A 55 16.95 0.39 3.89
CA LEU A 55 17.05 -0.94 3.29
C LEU A 55 15.66 -1.51 2.94
N VAL A 56 15.68 -2.42 1.95
CA VAL A 56 14.56 -3.30 1.66
C VAL A 56 14.26 -4.15 2.89
N LYS A 57 12.98 -4.36 3.18
CA LYS A 57 12.52 -5.33 4.20
C LYS A 57 11.38 -6.15 3.62
N ALA A 58 11.28 -7.40 4.06
CA ALA A 58 10.12 -8.24 3.81
C ALA A 58 9.18 -8.21 5.03
N LEU A 59 7.86 -8.21 4.79
CA LEU A 59 6.87 -8.48 5.82
C LEU A 59 6.50 -9.97 5.76
N ALA A 60 6.33 -10.59 6.92
CA ALA A 60 5.84 -11.96 7.02
C ALA A 60 4.42 -12.06 6.44
N PRO A 61 4.09 -13.09 5.64
CA PRO A 61 2.79 -13.23 4.98
C PRO A 61 1.61 -13.01 5.92
N LEU A 62 0.60 -12.28 5.44
CA LEU A 62 -0.60 -12.03 6.23
C LEU A 62 -1.38 -13.32 6.40
N THR A 63 -1.54 -13.75 7.65
CA THR A 63 -2.27 -14.98 7.96
C THR A 63 -3.78 -14.75 7.93
N GLN A 64 -4.54 -15.80 7.63
CA GLN A 64 -6.00 -15.74 7.67
C GLN A 64 -6.50 -15.36 9.07
N ASN A 65 -5.84 -15.81 10.13
CA ASN A 65 -6.23 -15.48 11.51
C ASN A 65 -6.05 -13.99 11.83
N GLU A 66 -5.00 -13.35 11.33
CA GLU A 66 -4.80 -11.91 11.50
C GLU A 66 -5.90 -11.10 10.78
N VAL A 67 -6.30 -11.53 9.57
CA VAL A 67 -7.41 -10.92 8.85
C VAL A 67 -8.71 -11.06 9.66
N ILE A 68 -9.01 -12.27 10.13
CA ILE A 68 -10.21 -12.55 10.94
C ILE A 68 -10.22 -11.68 12.21
N ASN A 69 -9.10 -11.59 12.91
CA ASN A 69 -9.01 -10.83 14.16
C ASN A 69 -9.22 -9.33 13.91
N LYS A 70 -8.63 -8.77 12.83
CA LYS A 70 -8.86 -7.38 12.43
C LYS A 70 -10.31 -7.09 12.07
N ILE A 71 -10.99 -8.02 11.40
CA ILE A 71 -12.42 -7.88 11.06
C ILE A 71 -13.29 -7.91 12.32
N LYS A 72 -13.00 -8.81 13.29
CA LYS A 72 -13.81 -8.96 14.51
C LYS A 72 -13.81 -7.74 15.42
N ILE A 73 -12.74 -6.95 15.41
CA ILE A 73 -12.63 -5.74 16.23
C ILE A 73 -13.14 -4.48 15.52
N ASP A 74 -13.55 -4.60 14.25
CA ASP A 74 -14.11 -3.47 13.50
C ASP A 74 -15.49 -3.12 14.04
N SER A 75 -15.72 -1.83 14.32
CA SER A 75 -16.94 -1.36 14.98
C SER A 75 -18.19 -1.57 14.11
N ALA A 76 -18.10 -1.38 12.79
CA ALA A 76 -19.22 -1.60 11.89
C ALA A 76 -19.56 -3.09 11.78
N VAL A 77 -18.56 -3.96 11.80
CA VAL A 77 -18.77 -5.42 11.85
C VAL A 77 -19.48 -5.82 13.15
N GLN A 78 -19.06 -5.27 14.30
CA GLN A 78 -19.66 -5.55 15.60
C GLN A 78 -21.12 -5.06 15.69
N GLU A 79 -21.39 -3.84 15.24
CA GLU A 79 -22.74 -3.26 15.19
C GLU A 79 -23.70 -4.15 14.39
N TYR A 80 -23.28 -4.61 13.21
CA TYR A 80 -24.12 -5.47 12.38
C TYR A 80 -24.23 -6.90 12.91
N ALA A 81 -23.20 -7.42 13.60
CA ALA A 81 -23.31 -8.69 14.31
C ALA A 81 -24.37 -8.60 15.41
N GLU A 82 -24.36 -7.52 16.20
CA GLU A 82 -25.36 -7.26 17.22
C GLU A 82 -26.77 -7.09 16.63
N LYS A 83 -26.90 -6.39 15.51
CA LYS A 83 -28.18 -6.28 14.79
C LYS A 83 -28.71 -7.66 14.39
N VAL A 84 -27.87 -8.54 13.85
CA VAL A 84 -28.27 -9.92 13.51
C VAL A 84 -28.69 -10.70 14.75
N GLN A 85 -27.96 -10.58 15.86
CA GLN A 85 -28.28 -11.23 17.13
C GLN A 85 -29.63 -10.76 17.70
N ASN A 86 -29.88 -9.45 17.73
CA ASN A 86 -31.16 -8.86 18.15
C ASN A 86 -32.33 -9.40 17.31
N LEU A 87 -32.15 -9.49 15.99
CA LEU A 87 -33.17 -10.03 15.09
C LEU A 87 -33.33 -11.54 15.24
N SER A 88 -32.25 -12.27 15.54
CA SER A 88 -32.29 -13.70 15.82
C SER A 88 -33.14 -13.99 17.07
N GLU A 89 -33.00 -13.17 18.11
CA GLU A 89 -33.83 -13.25 19.31
C GLU A 89 -35.32 -13.03 19.01
N LEU A 90 -35.65 -12.05 18.16
CA LEU A 90 -37.03 -11.78 17.76
C LEU A 90 -37.64 -12.92 16.92
N VAL A 91 -36.86 -13.47 15.98
CA VAL A 91 -37.33 -14.49 15.03
C VAL A 91 -37.37 -15.89 15.65
N PHE A 92 -36.34 -16.27 16.40
CA PHE A 92 -36.15 -17.63 16.91
C PHE A 92 -36.25 -17.73 18.44
N GLY A 93 -36.25 -16.61 19.16
CA GLY A 93 -36.19 -16.62 20.62
C GLY A 93 -34.81 -16.98 21.18
N ASN A 94 -33.77 -16.98 20.34
CA ASN A 94 -32.39 -17.25 20.72
C ASN A 94 -31.46 -16.25 20.02
N ARG A 95 -30.86 -15.37 20.80
CA ARG A 95 -29.92 -14.33 20.34
C ARG A 95 -28.68 -14.90 19.66
N GLU A 96 -28.16 -16.00 20.17
CA GLU A 96 -26.85 -16.55 19.78
C GLU A 96 -26.95 -17.59 18.66
N LEU A 97 -28.17 -17.97 18.26
CA LEU A 97 -28.42 -19.03 17.28
C LEU A 97 -27.58 -18.87 15.99
N LEU A 98 -27.36 -17.63 15.55
CA LEU A 98 -26.65 -17.34 14.30
C LEU A 98 -25.15 -17.07 14.47
N ASN A 99 -24.59 -17.12 15.69
CA ASN A 99 -23.17 -16.77 15.93
C ASN A 99 -22.18 -17.63 15.14
N ASN A 100 -22.45 -18.92 15.00
CA ASN A 100 -21.61 -19.81 14.18
C ASN A 100 -21.67 -19.42 12.69
N TYR A 101 -22.84 -19.01 12.20
CA TYR A 101 -23.01 -18.55 10.81
C TYR A 101 -22.27 -17.23 10.57
N LEU A 102 -22.34 -16.29 11.52
CA LEU A 102 -21.56 -15.05 11.46
C LEU A 102 -20.05 -15.34 11.42
N THR A 103 -19.58 -16.28 12.25
CA THR A 103 -18.17 -16.71 12.24
C THR A 103 -17.76 -17.32 10.89
N GLN A 104 -18.64 -18.10 10.25
CA GLN A 104 -18.39 -18.64 8.91
C GLN A 104 -18.39 -17.54 7.84
N ILE A 105 -19.28 -16.55 7.94
CA ILE A 105 -19.28 -15.39 7.03
C ILE A 105 -17.97 -14.60 7.13
N ILE A 106 -17.38 -14.44 8.32
CA ILE A 106 -16.06 -13.79 8.45
C ILE A 106 -15.00 -14.52 7.63
N LYS A 107 -15.04 -15.85 7.58
CA LYS A 107 -14.10 -16.66 6.80
C LYS A 107 -14.42 -16.64 5.30
N ASN A 108 -15.70 -16.64 4.94
CA ASN A 108 -16.18 -16.62 3.57
C ASN A 108 -17.43 -15.74 3.46
N PRO A 109 -17.28 -14.46 3.05
CA PRO A 109 -18.40 -13.51 2.97
C PRO A 109 -19.51 -13.93 2.00
N GLN A 110 -19.22 -14.78 1.01
CA GLN A 110 -20.24 -15.25 0.05
C GLN A 110 -21.34 -16.08 0.73
N LEU A 111 -21.04 -16.71 1.87
CA LEU A 111 -22.02 -17.44 2.66
C LEU A 111 -23.16 -16.54 3.18
N GLY A 112 -22.95 -15.23 3.26
CA GLY A 112 -23.98 -14.28 3.65
C GLY A 112 -25.20 -14.28 2.73
N GLU A 113 -24.98 -14.37 1.42
CA GLU A 113 -26.10 -14.48 0.47
C GLU A 113 -26.80 -15.82 0.64
N THR A 114 -26.03 -16.91 0.72
CA THR A 114 -26.57 -18.27 0.92
C THR A 114 -27.43 -18.35 2.18
N TYR A 115 -26.94 -17.84 3.31
CA TYR A 115 -27.69 -17.86 4.58
C TYR A 115 -28.89 -16.92 4.55
N SER A 116 -28.76 -15.73 3.95
CA SER A 116 -29.90 -14.82 3.77
C SER A 116 -31.01 -15.46 2.93
N GLN A 117 -30.69 -16.14 1.83
CA GLN A 117 -31.68 -16.85 1.01
C GLN A 117 -32.31 -18.02 1.77
N LYS A 118 -31.51 -18.78 2.52
CA LYS A 118 -32.03 -19.87 3.36
C LYS A 118 -32.97 -19.35 4.46
N LEU A 119 -32.65 -18.22 5.09
CA LEU A 119 -33.50 -17.55 6.08
C LEU A 119 -34.82 -17.09 5.46
N LYS A 120 -34.78 -16.56 4.23
CA LYS A 120 -35.96 -16.12 3.50
C LYS A 120 -36.87 -17.30 3.13
N ASN A 121 -36.30 -18.37 2.57
CA ASN A 121 -37.06 -19.46 1.97
C ASN A 121 -37.47 -20.53 2.99
N SER A 122 -36.65 -20.77 4.02
CA SER A 122 -36.90 -21.80 5.02
C SER A 122 -36.27 -21.43 6.37
N PRO A 123 -36.80 -20.41 7.08
CA PRO A 123 -36.24 -19.99 8.37
C PRO A 123 -36.28 -21.12 9.41
N LYS A 124 -37.28 -22.01 9.31
CA LYS A 124 -37.43 -23.19 10.19
C LYS A 124 -36.31 -24.21 10.06
N SER A 125 -35.51 -24.16 8.98
CA SER A 125 -34.33 -25.01 8.82
C SER A 125 -33.15 -24.59 9.71
N PHE A 126 -33.21 -23.41 10.34
CA PHE A 126 -32.25 -22.97 11.36
C PHE A 126 -32.76 -23.31 12.76
N SER A 127 -34.01 -22.93 13.05
CA SER A 127 -34.68 -23.25 14.32
C SER A 127 -36.18 -22.94 14.22
N LYS A 128 -36.96 -23.42 15.19
CA LYS A 128 -38.39 -23.08 15.31
C LYS A 128 -38.55 -21.57 15.51
N LEU A 129 -39.52 -20.96 14.82
CA LEU A 129 -39.88 -19.57 15.04
C LEU A 129 -40.48 -19.36 16.44
N ALA A 130 -40.15 -18.24 17.04
CA ALA A 130 -40.62 -17.87 18.38
C ALA A 130 -42.16 -17.86 18.46
N GLY A 131 -42.70 -18.14 19.65
CA GLY A 131 -44.14 -18.29 19.87
C GLY A 131 -44.72 -19.59 19.31
N PHE A 132 -46.04 -19.65 19.15
CA PHE A 132 -46.77 -20.85 18.71
C PHE A 132 -47.74 -20.56 17.55
N LYS A 133 -48.07 -21.61 16.81
CA LYS A 133 -49.15 -21.65 15.82
C LYS A 133 -49.91 -22.97 16.02
N ILE A 134 -51.16 -22.91 16.46
CA ILE A 134 -52.00 -24.07 16.76
C ILE A 134 -53.30 -23.90 15.97
N PHE A 135 -53.69 -24.91 15.18
CA PHE A 135 -54.90 -24.86 14.32
C PHE A 135 -55.07 -23.56 13.52
N GLY A 136 -53.98 -22.95 13.04
CA GLY A 136 -54.00 -21.68 12.30
C GLY A 136 -53.88 -20.41 13.16
N PHE A 137 -54.24 -20.47 14.45
CA PHE A 137 -54.09 -19.36 15.39
C PHE A 137 -52.63 -19.14 15.76
N LYS A 138 -52.14 -17.91 15.58
CA LYS A 138 -50.75 -17.50 15.89
C LYS A 138 -50.75 -16.62 17.13
N SER A 139 -49.79 -16.82 18.02
CA SER A 139 -49.53 -15.86 19.10
C SER A 139 -48.91 -14.57 18.58
N LEU A 140 -49.02 -13.47 19.34
CA LEU A 140 -48.39 -12.19 18.99
C LEU A 140 -46.88 -12.35 18.78
N ARG A 141 -46.21 -13.17 19.62
CA ARG A 141 -44.79 -13.50 19.48
C ARG A 141 -44.49 -14.20 18.13
N ARG A 142 -45.39 -15.08 17.67
CA ARG A 142 -45.26 -15.74 16.36
C ARG A 142 -45.43 -14.76 15.19
N ILE A 143 -46.41 -13.87 15.26
CA ILE A 143 -46.63 -12.85 14.23
C ILE A 143 -45.40 -11.93 14.15
N ARG A 144 -44.89 -11.47 15.29
CA ARG A 144 -43.66 -10.66 15.36
C ARG A 144 -42.46 -11.39 14.78
N ALA A 145 -42.28 -12.67 15.10
CA ALA A 145 -41.19 -13.47 14.56
C ALA A 145 -41.23 -13.55 13.03
N GLU A 146 -42.39 -13.89 12.47
CA GLU A 146 -42.57 -13.99 11.01
C GLU A 146 -42.33 -12.65 10.31
N ASN A 147 -42.81 -11.53 10.87
CA ASN A 147 -42.63 -10.18 10.31
C ASN A 147 -41.17 -9.69 10.36
N ASN A 148 -40.33 -10.23 11.26
CA ASN A 148 -38.92 -9.83 11.37
C ASN A 148 -37.97 -10.68 10.51
N VAL A 149 -38.45 -11.76 9.86
CA VAL A 149 -37.61 -12.59 8.98
C VAL A 149 -36.98 -11.77 7.83
N PRO A 150 -37.70 -10.88 7.11
CA PRO A 150 -37.09 -10.07 6.05
C PRO A 150 -35.97 -9.14 6.55
N GLU A 151 -36.17 -8.51 7.71
CA GLU A 151 -35.18 -7.65 8.35
C GLU A 151 -33.93 -8.47 8.75
N LEU A 152 -34.11 -9.68 9.30
CA LEU A 152 -33.02 -10.59 9.63
C LEU A 152 -32.22 -11.03 8.37
N CYS A 153 -32.90 -11.30 7.26
CA CYS A 153 -32.25 -11.60 5.99
C CYS A 153 -31.39 -10.41 5.52
N LYS A 154 -31.98 -9.21 5.51
CA LYS A 154 -31.30 -7.97 5.12
C LYS A 154 -30.08 -7.69 6.00
N ALA A 155 -30.21 -7.85 7.32
CA ALA A 155 -29.12 -7.67 8.27
C ALA A 155 -27.97 -8.67 8.02
N THR A 156 -28.30 -9.95 7.80
CA THR A 156 -27.31 -10.99 7.50
C THR A 156 -26.54 -10.70 6.21
N LYS A 157 -27.26 -10.31 5.15
CA LYS A 157 -26.64 -9.92 3.87
C LYS A 157 -25.75 -8.68 4.01
N LYS A 158 -26.20 -7.69 4.79
CA LYS A 158 -25.44 -6.46 5.02
C LYS A 158 -24.20 -6.70 5.87
N TYR A 159 -24.29 -7.54 6.91
CA TYR A 159 -23.14 -7.99 7.70
C TYR A 159 -22.06 -8.60 6.79
N ALA A 160 -22.45 -9.55 5.94
CA ALA A 160 -21.53 -10.18 5.00
C ALA A 160 -20.89 -9.19 4.03
N LYS A 161 -21.65 -8.19 3.55
CA LYS A 161 -21.10 -7.16 2.67
C LYS A 161 -20.07 -6.28 3.36
N ILE A 162 -20.30 -5.93 4.62
CA ILE A 162 -19.36 -5.16 5.44
C ILE A 162 -18.07 -5.96 5.64
N VAL A 163 -18.20 -7.23 6.07
CA VAL A 163 -17.05 -8.15 6.20
C VAL A 163 -16.24 -8.22 4.90
N GLU A 164 -16.90 -8.39 3.74
CA GLU A 164 -16.23 -8.44 2.44
C GLU A 164 -15.43 -7.16 2.14
N ILE A 165 -16.01 -5.99 2.42
CA ILE A 165 -15.35 -4.69 2.22
C ILE A 165 -14.10 -4.59 3.10
N HIS A 166 -14.23 -4.88 4.39
CA HIS A 166 -13.10 -4.81 5.32
C HIS A 166 -12.01 -5.83 4.99
N GLN A 167 -12.38 -7.04 4.59
CA GLN A 167 -11.41 -8.06 4.13
C GLN A 167 -10.60 -7.55 2.93
N LYS A 168 -11.27 -6.99 1.91
CA LYS A 168 -10.59 -6.41 0.74
C LYS A 168 -9.69 -5.23 1.12
N GLN A 169 -10.14 -4.38 2.03
CA GLN A 169 -9.34 -3.25 2.52
C GLN A 169 -8.08 -3.71 3.26
N ILE A 170 -8.20 -4.71 4.13
CA ILE A 170 -7.06 -5.27 4.86
C ILE A 170 -6.03 -5.84 3.90
N LEU A 171 -6.47 -6.66 2.92
CA LEU A 171 -5.59 -7.25 1.92
C LEU A 171 -4.90 -6.19 1.07
N LYS A 172 -5.66 -5.23 0.53
CA LYS A 172 -5.11 -4.13 -0.28
C LYS A 172 -4.11 -3.27 0.51
N ASN A 173 -4.40 -2.97 1.77
CA ASN A 173 -3.49 -2.19 2.62
C ASN A 173 -2.21 -2.97 2.93
N TYR A 174 -2.33 -4.29 3.10
CA TYR A 174 -1.19 -5.16 3.32
C TYR A 174 -0.30 -5.28 2.07
N GLU A 175 -0.88 -5.49 0.89
CA GLU A 175 -0.19 -5.48 -0.40
C GLU A 175 0.55 -4.15 -0.62
N LYS A 176 -0.15 -3.03 -0.44
CA LYS A 176 0.47 -1.71 -0.53
C LYS A 176 1.64 -1.55 0.45
N LYS A 177 1.49 -2.04 1.67
CA LYS A 177 2.56 -1.97 2.68
C LYS A 177 3.75 -2.83 2.26
N GLN A 178 3.51 -4.03 1.73
CA GLN A 178 4.54 -4.90 1.16
C GLN A 178 5.30 -4.21 0.02
N GLU A 179 4.60 -3.69 -0.98
CA GLU A 179 5.20 -2.95 -2.08
C GLU A 179 6.04 -1.76 -1.60
N GLN A 180 5.60 -1.06 -0.55
CA GLN A 180 6.34 0.04 0.03
C GLN A 180 7.64 -0.43 0.66
N ILE A 181 7.61 -1.44 1.53
CA ILE A 181 8.81 -1.87 2.26
C ILE A 181 9.83 -2.63 1.39
N HIS A 182 9.37 -3.19 0.27
CA HIS A 182 10.22 -3.84 -0.73
C HIS A 182 11.09 -2.82 -1.48
N LYS A 183 10.77 -1.52 -1.39
CA LYS A 183 11.59 -0.47 -1.96
C LYS A 183 12.76 -0.13 -1.04
N SER A 184 13.90 0.20 -1.63
CA SER A 184 15.01 0.83 -0.93
C SER A 184 15.02 2.33 -1.16
N VAL A 185 15.70 3.05 -0.27
CA VAL A 185 16.09 4.44 -0.51
C VAL A 185 17.60 4.46 -0.63
N VAL A 186 18.09 4.81 -1.82
CA VAL A 186 19.52 4.86 -2.11
C VAL A 186 20.10 6.09 -1.42
N MET A 187 21.31 5.94 -0.88
CA MET A 187 22.03 7.06 -0.30
C MET A 187 22.42 8.06 -1.41
N LEU A 188 22.29 9.36 -1.14
CA LEU A 188 22.80 10.39 -2.05
C LEU A 188 24.33 10.24 -2.22
N SER A 189 24.87 10.59 -3.39
CA SER A 189 26.32 10.53 -3.60
C SER A 189 27.05 11.49 -2.65
N ASN A 190 28.31 11.21 -2.34
CA ASN A 190 29.09 12.02 -1.39
C ASN A 190 29.14 13.49 -1.83
N GLU A 191 29.23 13.78 -3.13
CA GLU A 191 29.25 15.16 -3.61
C GLU A 191 27.94 15.90 -3.29
N ILE A 192 26.80 15.23 -3.42
CA ILE A 192 25.50 15.81 -3.10
C ILE A 192 25.34 15.95 -1.59
N GLN A 193 25.76 14.96 -0.80
CA GLN A 193 25.73 15.06 0.66
C GLN A 193 26.59 16.23 1.17
N HIS A 194 27.81 16.37 0.66
CA HIS A 194 28.68 17.51 0.99
C HIS A 194 28.00 18.83 0.63
N LEU A 195 27.41 18.93 -0.57
CA LEU A 195 26.66 20.12 -0.98
C LEU A 195 25.51 20.44 -0.01
N LEU A 196 24.76 19.43 0.43
CA LEU A 196 23.64 19.62 1.36
C LEU A 196 24.10 20.08 2.75
N ASN A 197 25.29 19.66 3.20
CA ASN A 197 25.85 20.05 4.49
C ASN A 197 26.47 21.47 4.50
N LEU A 198 26.58 22.13 3.34
CA LEU A 198 27.10 23.49 3.27
C LEU A 198 26.08 24.52 3.78
N PRO A 199 26.55 25.64 4.38
CA PRO A 199 25.70 26.78 4.68
C PRO A 199 24.96 27.30 3.43
N SER A 200 23.72 27.78 3.60
CA SER A 200 22.83 28.23 2.52
C SER A 200 23.52 29.15 1.51
N ASP A 201 24.28 30.14 1.97
CA ASP A 201 24.88 31.15 1.08
C ASP A 201 25.98 30.55 0.20
N MET A 202 26.82 29.68 0.78
CA MET A 202 27.85 28.96 0.05
C MET A 202 27.23 27.96 -0.93
N ARG A 203 26.18 27.25 -0.50
CA ARG A 203 25.42 26.29 -1.34
C ARG A 203 24.80 26.99 -2.54
N LYS A 204 24.14 28.15 -2.35
CA LYS A 204 23.55 28.95 -3.43
C LYS A 204 24.57 29.45 -4.44
N ASN A 205 25.76 29.87 -4.01
CA ASN A 205 26.83 30.28 -4.91
C ASN A 205 27.28 29.10 -5.79
N ILE A 206 27.53 27.95 -5.19
CA ILE A 206 27.90 26.73 -5.92
C ILE A 206 26.79 26.30 -6.88
N LEU A 207 25.52 26.37 -6.47
CA LEU A 207 24.39 26.04 -7.34
C LEU A 207 24.33 26.97 -8.56
N ARG A 208 24.58 28.27 -8.40
CA ARG A 208 24.62 29.23 -9.53
C ARG A 208 25.72 28.90 -10.55
N GLU A 209 26.84 28.35 -10.09
CA GLU A 209 28.00 28.01 -10.94
C GLU A 209 27.91 26.61 -11.54
N LYS A 210 27.24 25.66 -10.87
CA LYS A 210 27.14 24.26 -11.30
C LYS A 210 25.89 23.96 -12.14
N ASN A 211 25.88 22.75 -12.72
CA ASN A 211 24.72 22.19 -13.43
C ASN A 211 23.54 21.90 -12.48
N THR A 212 22.83 22.97 -12.13
CA THR A 212 21.66 22.99 -11.23
C THR A 212 20.58 21.98 -11.63
N SER A 213 20.40 21.75 -12.94
CA SER A 213 19.41 20.79 -13.45
C SER A 213 19.72 19.35 -13.05
N GLN A 214 20.99 18.93 -13.19
CA GLN A 214 21.42 17.59 -12.79
C GLN A 214 21.29 17.36 -11.28
N ILE A 215 21.66 18.35 -10.47
CA ILE A 215 21.52 18.30 -9.00
C ILE A 215 20.04 18.15 -8.64
N ASN A 216 19.18 18.98 -9.23
CA ASN A 216 17.73 18.93 -8.95
C ASN A 216 17.11 17.59 -9.37
N LYS A 217 17.56 17.00 -10.49
CA LYS A 217 17.11 15.67 -10.93
C LYS A 217 17.49 14.61 -9.90
N LYS A 218 18.73 14.59 -9.41
CA LYS A 218 19.20 13.66 -8.38
C LYS A 218 18.40 13.81 -7.07
N LEU A 219 18.16 15.04 -6.62
CA LEU A 219 17.35 15.31 -5.42
C LEU A 219 15.89 14.86 -5.60
N SER A 220 15.31 15.06 -6.78
CA SER A 220 13.95 14.63 -7.10
C SER A 220 13.81 13.11 -7.07
N VAL A 221 14.78 12.39 -7.65
CA VAL A 221 14.82 10.92 -7.58
C VAL A 221 14.88 10.43 -6.14
N PHE A 222 15.78 11.00 -5.33
CA PHE A 222 15.89 10.66 -3.91
C PHE A 222 14.59 10.90 -3.13
N LEU A 223 13.99 12.10 -3.27
CA LEU A 223 12.75 12.42 -2.57
C LEU A 223 11.58 11.54 -3.03
N ASN A 224 11.54 11.16 -4.31
CA ASN A 224 10.55 10.22 -4.83
C ASN A 224 10.73 8.82 -4.25
N GLN A 225 11.98 8.33 -4.13
CA GLN A 225 12.27 7.06 -3.45
C GLN A 225 11.76 7.10 -2.00
N VAL A 226 12.10 8.15 -1.24
CA VAL A 226 11.61 8.34 0.14
C VAL A 226 10.08 8.33 0.19
N ASN A 227 9.42 9.10 -0.66
CA ASN A 227 7.96 9.19 -0.70
C ASN A 227 7.29 7.86 -1.08
N SER A 228 7.95 7.06 -1.92
CA SER A 228 7.45 5.76 -2.34
C SER A 228 7.65 4.66 -1.30
N ARG A 229 8.70 4.80 -0.47
CA ARG A 229 9.08 3.86 0.58
C ARG A 229 8.33 4.09 1.90
N LEU A 230 8.02 5.34 2.20
CA LEU A 230 7.43 5.73 3.47
C LEU A 230 5.91 5.90 3.36
N SER A 231 5.21 5.39 4.36
CA SER A 231 3.79 5.61 4.58
C SER A 231 3.48 7.10 4.83
N THR A 232 2.21 7.47 4.76
CA THR A 232 1.79 8.84 5.11
C THR A 232 2.16 9.19 6.55
N TYR A 233 2.00 8.26 7.48
CA TYR A 233 2.34 8.46 8.89
C TYR A 233 3.84 8.75 9.08
N GLU A 234 4.72 7.96 8.44
CA GLU A 234 6.17 8.17 8.51
C GLU A 234 6.60 9.49 7.86
N ARG A 235 5.94 9.90 6.77
CA ARG A 235 6.20 11.20 6.13
C ARG A 235 5.76 12.37 7.02
N THR A 236 4.70 12.19 7.82
CA THR A 236 4.29 13.16 8.84
C THR A 236 5.34 13.27 9.93
N ALA A 237 5.85 12.13 10.44
CA ALA A 237 6.95 12.14 11.41
C ALA A 237 8.18 12.90 10.90
N ILE A 238 8.53 12.75 9.61
CA ILE A 238 9.60 13.55 8.99
C ILE A 238 9.30 15.06 9.02
N LYS A 239 8.05 15.46 8.75
CA LYS A 239 7.64 16.86 8.77
C LYS A 239 7.77 17.46 10.17
N GLU A 240 7.39 16.68 11.18
CA GLU A 240 7.30 17.12 12.58
C GLU A 240 8.63 17.00 13.35
N ASN A 241 9.67 16.40 12.76
CA ASN A 241 10.91 16.01 13.45
C ASN A 241 10.71 14.94 14.54
N ASP A 242 9.70 14.09 14.38
CA ASP A 242 9.47 13.00 15.32
C ASP A 242 10.37 11.82 14.98
N TYR A 243 11.61 11.88 15.47
CA TYR A 243 12.62 10.86 15.25
C TYR A 243 12.21 9.52 15.88
N GLN A 244 11.58 9.55 17.05
CA GLN A 244 11.19 8.36 17.79
C GLN A 244 10.09 7.59 17.05
N THR A 245 9.05 8.30 16.60
CA THR A 245 7.98 7.71 15.79
C THR A 245 8.52 7.11 14.50
N LEU A 246 9.39 7.84 13.78
CA LEU A 246 9.98 7.33 12.55
C LEU A 246 10.81 6.07 12.82
N ALA A 247 11.71 6.13 13.80
CA ALA A 247 12.59 5.03 14.21
C ALA A 247 11.80 3.75 14.53
N ASN A 248 10.76 3.89 15.36
CA ASN A 248 9.88 2.79 15.74
C ASN A 248 9.12 2.21 14.54
N SER A 249 8.58 3.07 13.66
CA SER A 249 7.78 2.63 12.50
C SER A 249 8.60 1.85 11.48
N ILE A 250 9.77 2.37 11.08
CA ILE A 250 10.62 1.72 10.07
C ILE A 250 11.62 0.73 10.68
N LYS A 251 11.61 0.55 12.01
CA LYS A 251 12.50 -0.33 12.79
C LYS A 251 13.99 -0.03 12.54
N VAL A 252 14.42 1.18 12.87
CA VAL A 252 15.83 1.63 12.85
C VAL A 252 16.16 2.35 14.16
N SER A 253 17.43 2.66 14.41
CA SER A 253 17.81 3.47 15.57
C SER A 253 17.35 4.92 15.42
N GLU A 254 17.16 5.62 16.54
CA GLU A 254 16.82 7.04 16.55
C GLU A 254 17.86 7.90 15.83
N VAL A 255 19.15 7.57 15.98
CA VAL A 255 20.26 8.21 15.26
C VAL A 255 20.10 8.07 13.74
N GLN A 256 19.71 6.87 13.26
CA GLN A 256 19.45 6.65 11.83
C GLN A 256 18.20 7.40 11.36
N ALA A 257 17.14 7.45 12.19
CA ALA A 257 15.94 8.24 11.88
C ALA A 257 16.24 9.74 11.79
N GLN A 258 17.08 10.26 12.68
CA GLN A 258 17.56 11.64 12.64
C GLN A 258 18.35 11.92 11.35
N LYS A 259 19.26 11.02 10.97
CA LYS A 259 19.99 11.11 9.69
C LYS A 259 19.03 11.16 8.48
N ILE A 260 18.01 10.31 8.46
CA ILE A 260 16.98 10.29 7.40
C ILE A 260 16.24 11.63 7.35
N ILE A 261 15.74 12.11 8.50
CA ILE A 261 14.96 13.35 8.59
C ILE A 261 15.79 14.54 8.13
N ASN A 262 17.02 14.67 8.63
CA ASN A 262 17.91 15.77 8.28
C ASN A 262 18.21 15.78 6.77
N LEU A 263 18.55 14.62 6.19
CA LEU A 263 18.86 14.54 4.77
C LEU A 263 17.66 14.87 3.89
N VAL A 264 16.45 14.42 4.26
CA VAL A 264 15.21 14.74 3.54
C VAL A 264 14.89 16.23 3.63
N LYS A 265 15.13 16.86 4.78
CA LYS A 265 14.93 18.29 4.97
C LYS A 265 15.91 19.11 4.14
N GLU A 266 17.20 18.84 4.23
CA GLU A 266 18.21 19.55 3.44
C GLU A 266 17.98 19.35 1.94
N ALA A 267 17.59 18.16 1.49
CA ALA A 267 17.23 17.92 0.10
C ALA A 267 16.05 18.81 -0.36
N LYS A 268 15.01 18.95 0.45
CA LYS A 268 13.86 19.83 0.16
C LYS A 268 14.25 21.31 0.16
N THR A 269 15.04 21.74 1.13
CA THR A 269 15.57 23.11 1.21
C THR A 269 16.39 23.45 -0.04
N CYS A 270 17.32 22.57 -0.42
CA CYS A 270 18.14 22.73 -1.61
C CYS A 270 17.29 22.78 -2.90
N GLN A 271 16.26 21.93 -3.02
CA GLN A 271 15.33 22.05 -4.15
C GLN A 271 14.59 23.39 -4.20
N GLN A 272 14.24 23.96 -3.05
CA GLN A 272 13.60 25.27 -3.01
C GLN A 272 14.59 26.37 -3.43
N GLU A 273 15.82 26.33 -2.93
CA GLU A 273 16.87 27.28 -3.34
C GLU A 273 17.13 27.23 -4.85
N ILE A 274 17.15 26.03 -5.44
CA ILE A 274 17.27 25.85 -6.89
C ILE A 274 16.10 26.53 -7.63
N LYS A 275 14.86 26.35 -7.17
CA LYS A 275 13.69 27.01 -7.78
C LYS A 275 13.79 28.52 -7.71
N ASP A 276 14.24 29.04 -6.58
CA ASP A 276 14.40 30.48 -6.35
C ASP A 276 15.47 31.06 -7.28
N ILE A 277 16.62 30.37 -7.42
CA ILE A 277 17.70 30.76 -8.36
C ILE A 277 17.19 30.82 -9.79
N ILE A 278 16.50 29.77 -10.26
CA ILE A 278 15.95 29.69 -11.63
C ILE A 278 14.93 30.81 -11.85
N SER A 279 14.05 31.08 -10.87
CA SER A 279 13.06 32.15 -10.94
C SER A 279 13.72 33.53 -11.06
N SER A 280 14.73 33.81 -10.24
CA SER A 280 15.48 35.06 -10.28
C SER A 280 16.23 35.27 -11.60
N GLN A 281 16.84 34.20 -12.16
CA GLN A 281 17.53 34.27 -13.45
C GLN A 281 16.57 34.61 -14.59
N LYS A 282 15.39 33.97 -14.65
CA LYS A 282 14.35 34.26 -15.65
C LYS A 282 13.85 35.70 -15.58
N LYS A 283 13.67 36.24 -14.37
CA LYS A 283 13.27 37.65 -14.19
C LYS A 283 14.33 38.62 -14.70
N LYS A 284 15.62 38.34 -14.44
CA LYS A 284 16.73 39.18 -14.94
C LYS A 284 16.85 39.14 -16.46
N SER A 285 16.72 37.96 -17.09
CA SER A 285 16.80 37.86 -18.55
C SER A 285 15.66 38.59 -19.27
N LEU A 286 14.46 38.63 -18.67
CA LEU A 286 13.33 39.40 -19.19
C LEU A 286 13.55 40.92 -19.07
N ALA A 287 14.18 41.37 -17.98
CA ALA A 287 14.47 42.79 -17.75
C ALA A 287 15.60 43.34 -18.63
N VAL A 288 16.50 42.49 -19.13
CA VAL A 288 17.59 42.87 -20.06
C VAL A 288 17.13 42.83 -21.52
N ALA A 289 15.99 42.20 -21.82
CA ALA A 289 15.43 42.09 -23.16
C ALA A 289 14.43 43.23 -23.52
N ILE A 290 14.22 44.18 -22.59
CA ILE A 290 13.38 45.40 -22.76
C ILE A 290 14.33 46.59 -22.85
#